data_AF-A0A7C4R9V1-F1
#
_entry.id   AF-A0A7C4R9V1-F1
#
_cell.length_a   1.000
_cell.length_b   1.000
_cell.length_c   1.000
_cell.angle_alpha   90.00
_cell.angle_beta   90.00
_cell.angle_gamma   90.00
#
_symmetry.space_group_name_H-M   'P 1'
#
loop_
_entity.id
_entity.type
_entity.pdbx_description
1 polymer ?
#
loop_
_entity_poly.entity_id
_entity_poly.type
_entity_poly.pdbx_seq_one_letter_code
_entity_poly.pdbx_strand_id
1 'polypeptide(L)' 'MATREEIDIEYFKKIDLRVGLVKHAERIEGTGLLRLIVDLGELGERQIIAGVANWYDPKEMIGKKVVVVAN' A
#
# COMPACT_ATOMS: atom_id res chain seq x y z
N MET A 1 9.56 -0.68 -27.14
CA MET A 1 8.62 -0.36 -26.04
C MET A 1 7.50 -1.38 -26.09
N ALA A 2 7.20 -2.07 -25.00
CA ALA A 2 6.05 -2.98 -24.97
C ALA A 2 4.76 -2.15 -24.89
N THR A 3 3.88 -2.29 -25.88
CA THR A 3 2.53 -1.75 -25.84
C THR A 3 1.70 -2.62 -24.89
N ARG A 4 1.27 -2.02 -23.79
CA ARG A 4 0.36 -2.67 -22.83
C ARG A 4 -1.03 -2.68 -23.43
N GLU A 5 -1.75 -3.80 -23.34
CA GLU A 5 -3.15 -3.85 -23.75
C GLU A 5 -3.96 -2.83 -22.94
N GLU A 6 -4.78 -2.03 -23.62
CA GLU A 6 -5.65 -1.06 -22.97
C GLU A 6 -6.83 -1.77 -22.31
N ILE A 7 -7.24 -1.26 -21.16
CA ILE A 7 -8.44 -1.69 -20.45
C ILE A 7 -9.48 -0.58 -20.50
N ASP A 8 -10.76 -0.94 -20.48
CA ASP A 8 -11.83 0.05 -20.40
C ASP A 8 -11.96 0.66 -18.98
N ILE A 9 -12.68 1.77 -18.91
CA ILE A 9 -12.90 2.49 -17.65
C ILE A 9 -13.75 1.71 -16.65
N GLU A 10 -14.64 0.84 -17.12
CA GLU A 10 -15.49 0.01 -16.25
C GLU A 10 -14.67 -1.06 -15.54
N TYR A 11 -13.64 -1.59 -16.20
CA TYR A 11 -12.68 -2.50 -15.61
C TYR A 11 -11.84 -1.79 -14.54
N PHE A 12 -11.37 -0.57 -14.82
CA PHE A 12 -10.62 0.22 -13.83
C PHE A 12 -11.46 0.55 -12.58
N LYS A 13 -12.75 0.88 -12.74
CA LYS A 13 -13.67 1.17 -11.64
C LYS A 13 -13.87 0.01 -10.66
N LYS A 14 -13.59 -1.23 -11.05
CA LYS A 14 -13.66 -2.40 -10.15
C LYS A 14 -12.55 -2.42 -9.11
N ILE A 15 -11.48 -1.66 -9.30
CA ILE A 15 -10.36 -1.56 -8.35
C ILE A 15 -10.73 -0.50 -7.31
N ASP A 16 -10.92 -0.90 -6.06
CA ASP A 16 -11.20 0.04 -4.96
C ASP A 16 -9.87 0.67 -4.47
N LEU A 17 -9.47 1.77 -5.11
CA LEU A 17 -8.28 2.54 -4.71
C LEU A 17 -8.63 3.53 -3.61
N ARG A 18 -7.97 3.43 -2.45
CA ARG A 18 -8.18 4.33 -1.32
C ARG A 18 -6.90 4.93 -0.79
N VAL A 19 -7.01 6.13 -0.25
CA VAL A 19 -5.93 6.78 0.50
C VAL A 19 -6.03 6.33 1.96
N GLY A 20 -4.97 5.71 2.46
CA GLY A 20 -4.83 5.28 3.85
C GLY A 20 -3.71 5.99 4.58
N LEU A 21 -3.82 6.09 5.91
CA LEU A 21 -2.78 6.63 6.78
C LEU A 21 -1.99 5.50 7.42
N VAL A 22 -0.67 5.47 7.25
CA VAL A 22 0.17 4.49 7.92
C VAL A 22 0.25 4.81 9.42
N LYS A 23 -0.27 3.92 10.26
CA LYS A 23 -0.26 4.04 11.73
C LYS A 23 0.97 3.39 12.35
N HIS A 24 1.35 2.23 11.81
CA HIS A 24 2.52 1.50 12.25
C HIS A 24 3.29 0.96 11.05
N ALA A 25 4.61 0.88 11.20
CA ALA A 25 5.50 0.28 10.22
C ALA A 25 6.63 -0.43 10.96
N GLU A 26 6.90 -1.67 10.57
CA GLU A 26 8.02 -2.46 11.09
C GLU A 26 8.74 -3.19 9.96
N ARG A 27 10.04 -3.42 10.13
CA ARG A 27 10.84 -4.20 9.19
C ARG A 27 10.68 -5.67 9.52
N ILE A 28 10.50 -6.50 8.49
CA ILE A 28 10.51 -7.95 8.66
C ILE A 28 11.97 -8.40 8.52
N GLU A 29 12.57 -8.81 9.64
CA GLU A 29 13.98 -9.20 9.70
C GLU A 29 14.32 -10.30 8.68
N GLY A 30 15.53 -10.23 8.11
CA GLY A 30 15.97 -11.17 7.08
C GLY A 30 15.30 -10.99 5.71
N THR A 31 14.45 -9.98 5.52
CA THR A 31 13.76 -9.72 4.24
C THR A 31 13.95 -8.29 3.74
N GLY A 32 13.50 -8.03 2.50
CA GLY A 32 13.33 -6.69 1.93
C GLY A 32 11.92 -6.11 2.12
N LEU A 33 11.17 -6.59 3.12
CA LEU A 33 9.75 -6.27 3.32
C LEU A 33 9.53 -5.40 4.57
N LEU A 34 8.56 -4.50 4.47
CA LEU A 34 7.96 -3.78 5.60
C LEU A 34 6.56 -4.33 5.85
N ARG A 35 6.21 -4.51 7.12
CA ARG A 35 4.82 -4.70 7.55
C ARG A 35 4.27 -3.34 7.96
N LEU A 36 3.18 -2.93 7.32
CA LEU A 36 2.49 -1.67 7.57
C LEU A 36 1.11 -1.98 8.15
N ILE A 37 0.69 -1.19 9.14
CA ILE A 37 -0.72 -1.09 9.55
C ILE A 37 -1.23 0.24 9.02
N VAL A 38 -2.23 0.17 8.14
CA VAL A 38 -2.77 1.33 7.43
C VAL A 38 -4.22 1.50 7.80
N ASP A 39 -4.55 2.68 8.32
CA ASP A 39 -5.91 3.12 8.63
C ASP A 39 -6.59 3.61 7.36
N LEU A 40 -7.71 2.97 7.02
CA LEU A 40 -8.54 3.26 5.84
C LEU A 40 -9.87 3.94 6.22
N GLY A 41 -9.93 4.58 7.39
CA GLY A 41 -11.11 5.27 7.90
C GLY A 41 -12.22 4.29 8.25
N GLU A 42 -13.38 4.41 7.61
CA GLU A 42 -14.55 3.57 7.88
C GLU A 42 -14.32 2.07 7.59
N LEU A 43 -13.33 1.75 6.74
CA LEU A 43 -12.95 0.36 6.46
C LEU A 43 -12.04 -0.25 7.54
N GLY A 44 -11.64 0.54 8.53
CA GLY A 44 -10.75 0.14 9.63
C GLY A 44 -9.28 0.04 9.23
N GLU A 45 -8.49 -0.55 10.12
CA GLU A 45 -7.06 -0.77 9.91
C GLU A 45 -6.81 -2.09 9.16
N ARG A 46 -5.91 -2.05 8.18
CA ARG A 46 -5.46 -3.23 7.44
C ARG A 46 -3.95 -3.40 7.51
N GLN A 47 -3.51 -4.65 7.53
CA GLN A 47 -2.11 -5.00 7.40
C GLN A 47 -1.71 -5.11 5.93
N ILE A 48 -0.60 -4.47 5.56
CA ILE A 48 -0.02 -4.51 4.21
C ILE A 48 1.45 -4.90 4.31
N ILE A 49 1.87 -5.88 3.52
CA ILE A 49 3.27 -6.26 3.38
C ILE A 49 3.82 -5.62 2.10
N ALA A 50 4.77 -4.71 2.24
CA ALA A 50 5.32 -3.94 1.13
C ALA A 50 6.79 -4.25 0.94
N GLY A 51 7.19 -4.60 -0.29
CA GLY A 51 8.59 -4.88 -0.64
C GLY A 51 9.46 -3.65 -0.81
N VAL A 52 9.33 -2.68 0.10
CA VAL A 52 9.94 -1.36 0.00
C VAL A 52 11.02 -1.08 1.06
N ALA A 53 11.43 -2.10 1.82
CA ALA A 53 12.35 -1.94 2.95
C ALA A 53 13.80 -1.64 2.56
N ASN A 54 14.10 -1.61 1.26
CA ASN A 54 15.40 -1.20 0.72
C ASN A 54 15.43 0.29 0.35
N TRP A 55 14.27 0.95 0.32
CA TRP A 55 14.13 2.35 -0.11
C TRP A 55 13.58 3.27 0.97
N TYR A 56 12.87 2.72 1.95
CA TYR A 56 12.27 3.49 3.03
C TYR A 56 12.51 2.84 4.38
N ASP A 57 12.86 3.66 5.36
CA ASP A 57 12.88 3.24 6.76
C ASP A 57 11.45 3.17 7.31
N PRO A 58 11.14 2.23 8.21
CA PRO A 58 9.81 2.14 8.82
C PRO A 58 9.35 3.46 9.46
N LYS A 59 10.26 4.18 10.11
CA LYS A 59 9.97 5.47 10.77
C LYS A 59 9.50 6.54 9.79
N GLU A 60 9.99 6.52 8.56
CA GLU A 60 9.57 7.46 7.53
C GLU A 60 8.18 7.15 6.98
N MET A 61 7.71 5.91 7.15
CA MET A 61 6.40 5.48 6.66
C MET A 61 5.28 5.89 7.61
N ILE A 62 5.52 5.91 8.92
CA ILE A 62 4.51 6.29 9.92
C ILE A 62 4.04 7.73 9.68
N GLY A 63 2.72 7.93 9.62
CA GLY A 63 2.10 9.22 9.35
C GLY A 63 2.01 9.59 7.87
N LYS A 64 2.60 8.81 6.95
CA LYS A 64 2.42 9.03 5.51
C LYS A 64 1.05 8.55 5.04
N LYS A 65 0.50 9.28 4.06
CA LYS A 65 -0.65 8.83 3.29
C LYS A 65 -0.18 8.00 2.10
N VAL A 66 -0.77 6.83 1.91
CA VAL A 66 -0.46 5.88 0.83
C VAL A 66 -1.73 5.51 0.08
N VAL A 67 -1.59 5.13 -1.20
CA VAL A 67 -2.70 4.57 -1.98
C VAL A 67 -2.67 3.05 -1.86
N VAL A 68 -3.80 2.44 -1.56
CA VAL A 68 -3.96 0.99 -1.40
C VAL A 68 -5.13 0.49 -2.25
N VAL A 69 -5.07 -0.77 -2.65
CA VAL A 69 -6.21 -1.50 -3.21
C VAL A 69 -6.96 -2.15 -2.03
N ALA A 70 -8.25 -1.87 -1.89
CA ALA A 70 -9.04 -2.17 -0.69
C ALA A 70 -10.16 -3.22 -0.87
N ASN A 71 -10.34 -3.75 -2.08
CA ASN A 71 -11.27 -4.85 -2.35
C ASN A 71 -10.65 -6.24 -2.20
#